data_AF-A0A918XU29-F1
#
_entry.id   AF-A0A918XU29-F1
#
_cell.length_a   1.000
_cell.length_b   1.000
_cell.length_c   1.000
_cell.angle_alpha   90.00
_cell.angle_beta   90.00
_cell.angle_gamma   90.00
#
_symmetry.space_group_name_H-M   'P 1'
#
loop_
_entity.id
_entity.type
_entity.pdbx_description
1 polymer ?
#
loop_
_entity_poly.entity_id
_entity_poly.type
_entity_poly.pdbx_seq_one_letter_code
_entity_poly.pdbx_strand_id
1 'polypeptide(L)'
;MSVIAAMTCSATGATWIGSDTLMCSATLRQIVGPKWIRHSPWALGVAGHLRALNLFQHNAAELLGNLDGPFEFAGRARELLKADGFTTETNGNGGPIVYGQMLILARPGAVWAIAADFSVMSLAPDRLWAEGSGRELAVGAGHALVNSGFHLAADDVVRRAVETAIAYETSCGGEAWVDRLTA
;
A
#
# COMPACT_ATOMS: atom_id res chain seq x y z
N MET A 1 1.94 8.21 8.30
CA MET A 1 1.39 9.03 7.21
C MET A 1 2.19 8.78 5.94
N SER A 2 1.53 8.71 4.77
CA SER A 2 2.09 8.10 3.56
C SER A 2 1.15 8.17 2.36
N VAL A 3 1.65 7.87 1.17
CA VAL A 3 0.88 7.27 0.08
C VAL A 3 1.53 5.96 -0.37
N ILE A 4 0.73 4.91 -0.53
CA ILE A 4 1.08 3.70 -1.27
C ILE A 4 0.05 3.55 -2.40
N ALA A 5 0.49 3.12 -3.58
CA ALA A 5 -0.36 3.05 -4.76
C ALA A 5 -0.07 1.77 -5.56
N ALA A 6 -1.10 1.26 -6.23
CA ALA A 6 -0.98 0.12 -7.11
C ALA A 6 -1.95 0.22 -8.30
N MET A 7 -1.55 -0.35 -9.43
CA MET A 7 -2.34 -0.43 -10.65
C MET A 7 -2.01 -1.72 -11.40
N THR A 8 -3.03 -2.55 -11.66
CA THR A 8 -2.91 -3.71 -12.54
C THR A 8 -3.27 -3.31 -13.96
N CYS A 9 -2.43 -3.70 -14.93
CA CYS A 9 -2.74 -3.56 -16.36
C CYS A 9 -3.31 -4.89 -16.87
N SER A 10 -4.61 -4.91 -17.18
CA SER A 10 -5.29 -6.14 -17.60
C SER A 10 -4.71 -6.73 -18.89
N ALA A 11 -4.29 -5.87 -19.82
CA ALA A 11 -3.75 -6.28 -21.12
C ALA A 11 -2.41 -7.05 -21.01
N THR A 12 -1.62 -6.78 -19.98
CA THR A 12 -0.29 -7.39 -19.82
C THR A 12 -0.19 -8.33 -18.61
N GLY A 13 -1.17 -8.30 -17.72
CA GLY A 13 -1.08 -8.98 -16.42
C GLY A 13 -0.01 -8.40 -15.49
N ALA A 14 0.64 -7.29 -15.86
CA ALA A 14 1.62 -6.63 -15.00
C ALA A 14 0.92 -5.80 -13.93
N THR A 15 1.52 -5.74 -12.74
CA THR A 15 1.06 -4.86 -11.67
C THR A 15 2.18 -3.89 -11.33
N TRP A 16 1.86 -2.60 -11.36
CA TRP A 16 2.76 -1.53 -10.96
C TRP A 16 2.41 -1.09 -9.54
N ILE A 17 3.44 -0.90 -8.73
CA ILE A 17 3.32 -0.47 -7.33
C ILE A 17 4.18 0.77 -7.12
N GLY A 18 3.80 1.63 -6.18
CA GLY A 18 4.57 2.82 -5.87
C GLY A 18 4.25 3.39 -4.50
N SER A 19 5.16 4.21 -3.98
CA SER A 19 4.95 4.94 -2.72
C SER A 19 5.80 6.19 -2.70
N ASP A 20 5.45 7.12 -1.82
CA ASP A 20 6.42 8.11 -1.36
C ASP A 20 7.46 7.46 -0.45
N THR A 21 8.54 8.16 -0.12
CA THR A 21 9.69 7.61 0.63
C THR A 21 9.95 8.29 1.97
N LEU A 22 9.11 9.26 2.34
CA LEU A 22 9.19 9.99 3.61
C LEU A 22 8.37 9.32 4.71
N MET A 23 8.95 9.16 5.90
CA MET A 23 8.22 8.96 7.14
C MET A 23 8.05 10.31 7.85
N CYS A 24 6.85 10.57 8.37
CA CYS A 24 6.56 11.74 9.19
C CYS A 24 5.88 11.33 10.51
N SER A 25 6.35 11.89 11.63
CA SER A 25 5.76 11.77 12.96
C SER A 25 5.89 13.11 13.67
N ALA A 26 4.77 13.83 13.80
CA ALA A 26 4.76 15.23 14.19
C ALA A 26 5.74 16.07 13.35
N THR A 27 6.78 16.65 13.97
CA THR A 27 7.80 17.44 13.28
C THR A 27 8.96 16.61 12.73
N LEU A 28 9.07 15.33 13.10
CA LEU A 28 10.12 14.44 12.63
C LEU A 28 9.83 13.99 11.20
N ARG A 29 10.77 14.28 10.29
CA ARG A 29 10.74 13.91 8.87
C ARG A 29 12.01 13.13 8.54
N GLN A 30 11.86 11.90 8.05
CA GLN A 30 12.97 11.01 7.75
C GLN A 30 12.73 10.27 6.44
N ILE A 31 13.70 10.25 5.53
CA ILE A 31 13.64 9.38 4.35
C ILE A 31 13.91 7.94 4.79
N VAL A 32 12.98 7.04 4.50
CA VAL A 32 13.02 5.63 4.90
C VAL A 32 13.06 4.67 3.71
N GLY A 33 13.02 5.21 2.48
CA GLY A 33 12.94 4.41 1.27
C GLY A 33 11.51 3.97 0.95
N PRO A 34 11.33 3.01 0.02
CA PRO A 34 10.02 2.57 -0.41
C PRO A 34 9.26 1.87 0.72
N LYS A 35 7.95 2.07 0.76
CA LYS A 35 7.07 1.49 1.78
C LYS A 35 6.43 0.19 1.30
N TRP A 36 7.21 -0.54 0.52
CA TRP A 36 6.85 -1.80 -0.13
C TRP A 36 7.82 -2.89 0.27
N ILE A 37 7.28 -4.01 0.74
CA ILE A 37 8.03 -5.23 1.06
C ILE A 37 7.80 -6.21 -0.07
N ARG A 38 8.88 -6.68 -0.71
CA ARG A 38 8.80 -7.66 -1.80
C ARG A 38 9.20 -9.04 -1.31
N HIS A 39 8.39 -10.04 -1.64
CA HIS A 39 8.70 -11.45 -1.47
C HIS A 39 7.95 -12.24 -2.53
N SER A 40 8.64 -12.60 -3.62
CA SER A 40 8.03 -13.15 -4.83
C SER A 40 7.05 -14.30 -4.54
N PRO A 41 5.86 -14.34 -5.18
CA PRO A 41 5.35 -13.39 -6.19
C PRO A 41 4.64 -12.16 -5.60
N TRP A 42 4.67 -12.00 -4.28
CA TRP A 42 3.88 -11.01 -3.55
C TRP A 42 4.67 -9.74 -3.25
N ALA A 43 3.93 -8.64 -3.11
CA ALA A 43 4.42 -7.39 -2.54
C ALA A 43 3.36 -6.79 -1.60
N LEU A 44 3.83 -6.19 -0.51
CA LEU A 44 3.00 -5.55 0.50
C LEU A 44 3.37 -4.07 0.62
N GLY A 45 2.42 -3.19 0.32
CA GLY A 45 2.49 -1.77 0.61
C GLY A 45 1.93 -1.49 2.01
N VAL A 46 2.63 -0.69 2.80
CA VAL A 46 2.25 -0.37 4.19
C VAL A 46 2.09 1.13 4.38
N ALA A 47 0.87 1.57 4.71
CA ALA A 47 0.56 2.93 5.12
C ALA A 47 0.04 2.94 6.56
N GLY A 48 0.79 3.56 7.46
CA GLY A 48 0.41 3.61 8.88
C GLY A 48 1.62 3.89 9.77
N HIS A 49 1.81 3.06 10.79
CA HIS A 49 2.93 3.15 11.72
C HIS A 49 4.19 2.53 11.11
N LEU A 50 5.33 3.25 11.21
CA LEU A 50 6.63 2.73 10.77
C LEU A 50 6.99 1.41 11.47
N ARG A 51 6.56 1.24 12.72
CA ARG A 51 6.71 -0.01 13.46
C ARG A 51 6.10 -1.21 12.72
N ALA A 52 4.90 -1.05 12.14
CA ALA A 52 4.26 -2.13 11.39
C ALA A 52 5.03 -2.45 10.12
N LEU A 53 5.52 -1.44 9.39
CA LEU A 53 6.39 -1.65 8.22
C LEU A 53 7.65 -2.44 8.61
N ASN A 54 8.33 -2.05 9.68
CA ASN A 54 9.54 -2.74 10.17
C ASN A 54 9.23 -4.19 10.57
N LEU A 55 8.13 -4.41 11.29
CA LEU A 55 7.69 -5.73 11.71
C LEU A 55 7.41 -6.64 10.50
N PHE A 56 6.63 -6.17 9.54
CA PHE A 56 6.30 -6.94 8.35
C PHE A 56 7.53 -7.18 7.47
N GLN A 57 8.44 -6.21 7.38
CA GLN A 57 9.68 -6.36 6.62
C GLN A 57 10.59 -7.42 7.26
N HIS A 58 10.71 -7.41 8.58
CA HIS A 58 11.48 -8.42 9.32
C HIS A 58 10.92 -9.83 9.14
N ASN A 59 9.58 -9.96 9.05
CA ASN A 59 8.88 -11.24 8.94
C ASN A 59 8.38 -11.53 7.51
N ALA A 60 8.99 -10.93 6.47
CA ALA A 60 8.49 -11.00 5.11
C ALA A 60 8.33 -12.44 4.59
N ALA A 61 9.27 -13.34 4.93
CA ALA A 61 9.23 -14.74 4.51
C ALA A 61 8.05 -15.51 5.13
N GLU A 62 7.76 -15.30 6.41
CA GLU A 62 6.61 -15.91 7.09
C GLU A 62 5.28 -15.31 6.58
N LEU A 63 5.27 -14.00 6.35
CA LEU A 63 4.06 -13.27 5.99
C LEU A 63 3.63 -13.49 4.53
N LEU A 64 4.59 -13.57 3.60
CA LEU A 64 4.34 -13.60 2.15
C LEU A 64 4.81 -14.89 1.48
N GLY A 65 5.61 -15.71 2.15
CA GLY A 65 6.07 -17.00 1.63
C GLY A 65 4.96 -18.04 1.60
N ASN A 66 4.85 -18.75 0.48
CA ASN A 66 3.82 -19.78 0.25
C ASN A 66 2.42 -19.30 0.63
N LEU A 67 2.11 -18.05 0.28
CA LEU A 67 0.85 -17.41 0.60
C LEU A 67 -0.19 -17.80 -0.46
N ASP A 68 -1.30 -18.41 -0.01
CA ASP A 68 -2.38 -18.88 -0.88
C ASP A 68 -3.26 -17.72 -1.36
N GLY A 69 -3.45 -16.70 -0.52
CA GLY A 69 -4.29 -15.56 -0.87
C GLY A 69 -4.38 -14.48 0.20
N PRO A 70 -5.16 -13.42 -0.09
CA PRO A 70 -5.19 -12.21 0.73
C PRO A 70 -5.84 -12.40 2.10
N PHE A 71 -6.79 -13.34 2.24
CA PHE A 71 -7.41 -13.66 3.54
C PHE A 71 -6.44 -14.38 4.48
N GLU A 72 -5.61 -15.28 3.94
CA GLU A 72 -4.56 -15.92 4.72
C GLU A 72 -3.54 -14.88 5.19
N PHE A 73 -3.13 -13.98 4.28
CA PHE A 73 -2.23 -12.88 4.63
C PHE A 73 -2.81 -12.04 5.77
N ALA A 74 -4.09 -11.66 5.67
CA ALA A 74 -4.75 -10.88 6.71
C ALA A 74 -4.79 -11.63 8.06
N GLY A 75 -4.93 -12.95 8.04
CA GLY A 75 -4.77 -13.80 9.22
C GLY A 75 -3.36 -13.70 9.82
N ARG A 76 -2.33 -14.01 9.02
CA ARG A 76 -0.92 -14.00 9.45
C ARG A 76 -0.49 -12.62 9.98
N ALA A 77 -0.84 -11.55 9.27
CA ALA A 77 -0.51 -10.18 9.66
C ALA A 77 -1.14 -9.77 11.00
N ARG A 78 -2.40 -10.15 11.25
CA ARG A 78 -3.06 -9.87 12.54
C ARG A 78 -2.36 -10.59 13.69
N GLU A 79 -2.00 -11.86 13.52
CA GLU A 79 -1.28 -12.61 14.56
C GLU A 79 0.10 -12.00 14.84
N LEU A 80 0.84 -11.56 13.80
CA LEU A 80 2.11 -10.86 13.99
C LEU A 80 1.94 -9.55 14.76
N LEU A 81 0.97 -8.70 14.39
CA LEU A 81 0.72 -7.44 15.07
C LEU A 81 0.33 -7.65 16.54
N LYS A 82 -0.54 -8.63 16.78
CA LYS A 82 -0.95 -9.01 18.14
C LYS A 82 0.24 -9.50 18.97
N ALA A 83 1.10 -10.34 18.41
CA ALA A 83 2.30 -10.84 19.07
C ALA A 83 3.32 -9.74 19.40
N ASP A 84 3.44 -8.72 18.53
CA ASP A 84 4.28 -7.53 18.77
C ASP A 84 3.66 -6.55 19.79
N GLY A 85 2.45 -6.83 20.27
CA GLY A 85 1.78 -6.01 21.29
C GLY A 85 1.11 -4.76 20.73
N PHE A 86 0.66 -4.79 19.47
CA PHE A 86 -0.32 -3.81 19.01
C PHE A 86 -1.60 -4.02 19.82
N THR A 87 -1.86 -3.10 20.74
CA THR A 87 -3.04 -3.15 21.60
C THR A 87 -4.20 -2.39 20.99
N THR A 88 -5.38 -2.87 21.30
CA THR A 88 -6.64 -2.44 20.72
C THR A 88 -7.33 -1.51 21.69
N GLU A 89 -7.62 -0.27 21.30
CA GLU A 89 -8.82 0.33 21.85
C GLU A 89 -9.98 -0.41 21.19
N THR A 90 -10.67 -1.27 21.93
CA THR A 90 -12.03 -1.62 21.52
C THR A 90 -12.78 -0.32 21.48
N ASN A 91 -13.42 0.00 20.35
CA ASN A 91 -14.16 1.23 20.15
C ASN A 91 -15.42 1.29 21.04
N GLY A 92 -15.37 0.97 22.35
CA GLY A 92 -16.46 0.94 23.34
C GLY A 92 -17.67 0.04 23.02
N ASN A 93 -17.83 -0.38 21.78
CA ASN A 93 -19.10 -0.78 21.17
C ASN A 93 -19.05 -2.20 20.58
N GLY A 94 -18.04 -3.00 20.91
CA GLY A 94 -17.93 -4.39 20.46
C GLY A 94 -17.67 -4.60 18.96
N GLY A 95 -17.18 -3.57 18.25
CA GLY A 95 -16.77 -3.67 16.85
C GLY A 95 -15.46 -4.47 16.64
N PRO A 96 -15.09 -4.75 15.37
CA PRO A 96 -13.85 -5.44 15.05
C PRO A 96 -12.63 -4.64 15.53
N ILE A 97 -11.54 -5.37 15.80
CA ILE A 97 -10.27 -4.77 16.19
C ILE A 97 -9.70 -3.94 15.04
N VAL A 98 -9.29 -2.72 15.32
CA VAL A 98 -8.62 -1.82 14.37
C VAL A 98 -7.15 -1.69 14.75
N TYR A 99 -6.25 -2.08 13.85
CA TYR A 99 -4.79 -2.03 14.05
C TYR A 99 -4.14 -0.74 13.51
N GLY A 100 -4.94 0.16 12.92
CA GLY A 100 -4.49 1.47 12.43
C GLY A 100 -3.57 1.42 11.20
N GLN A 101 -3.51 0.28 10.49
CA GLN A 101 -2.70 0.12 9.27
C GLN A 101 -3.60 0.01 8.05
N MET A 102 -3.35 0.80 7.02
CA MET A 102 -3.95 0.61 5.71
C MET A 102 -2.91 -0.05 4.81
N LEU A 103 -3.25 -1.19 4.20
CA LEU A 103 -2.30 -1.97 3.42
C LEU A 103 -2.82 -2.19 2.00
N ILE A 104 -1.87 -2.37 1.08
CA ILE A 104 -2.15 -2.89 -0.25
C ILE A 104 -1.33 -4.17 -0.43
N LEU A 105 -2.00 -5.29 -0.68
CA LEU A 105 -1.34 -6.52 -1.09
C LEU A 105 -1.42 -6.63 -2.61
N ALA A 106 -0.32 -6.97 -3.26
CA ALA A 106 -0.23 -7.07 -4.70
C ALA A 106 0.57 -8.29 -5.14
N ARG A 107 0.22 -8.82 -6.31
CA ARG A 107 1.03 -9.76 -7.10
C ARG A 107 0.78 -9.46 -8.58
N PRO A 108 1.54 -10.05 -9.52
CA PRO A 108 1.24 -9.90 -10.94
C PRO A 108 -0.24 -10.21 -11.24
N GLY A 109 -0.95 -9.25 -11.83
CA GLY A 109 -2.32 -9.41 -12.29
C GLY A 109 -3.40 -9.17 -11.23
N ALA A 110 -3.06 -8.90 -9.97
CA ALA A 110 -4.06 -8.74 -8.91
C ALA A 110 -3.58 -7.86 -7.75
N VAL A 111 -4.53 -7.09 -7.21
CA VAL A 111 -4.29 -6.18 -6.08
C VAL A 111 -5.48 -6.25 -5.13
N TRP A 112 -5.21 -6.16 -3.83
CA TRP A 112 -6.20 -6.12 -2.77
C TRP A 112 -5.89 -4.96 -1.83
N ALA A 113 -6.92 -4.20 -1.45
CA ALA A 113 -6.86 -3.32 -0.31
C ALA A 113 -7.17 -4.11 0.95
N ILE A 114 -6.45 -3.81 2.03
CA ILE A 114 -6.67 -4.39 3.34
C ILE A 114 -6.81 -3.23 4.31
N ALA A 115 -8.02 -3.06 4.82
CA ALA A 115 -8.33 -1.94 5.69
C ALA A 115 -7.77 -2.15 7.11
N ALA A 116 -7.90 -1.13 7.95
CA ALA A 116 -7.34 -1.13 9.31
C ALA A 116 -7.92 -2.21 10.24
N ASP A 117 -9.09 -2.76 9.91
CA ASP A 117 -9.71 -3.91 10.58
C ASP A 117 -9.34 -5.26 9.92
N PHE A 118 -8.43 -5.23 8.94
CA PHE A 118 -8.03 -6.36 8.11
C PHE A 118 -9.16 -6.97 7.27
N SER A 119 -10.21 -6.20 6.99
CA SER A 119 -11.14 -6.54 5.90
C SER A 119 -10.41 -6.47 4.55
N VAL A 120 -10.70 -7.43 3.67
CA VAL A 120 -10.01 -7.61 2.39
C VAL A 120 -10.96 -7.25 1.25
N MET A 121 -10.49 -6.43 0.31
CA MET A 121 -11.24 -6.04 -0.89
C MET A 121 -10.36 -6.19 -2.13
N SER A 122 -10.83 -6.95 -3.12
CA SER A 122 -10.20 -7.01 -4.45
C SER A 122 -10.37 -5.68 -5.18
N LEU A 123 -9.30 -5.22 -5.82
CA LEU A 123 -9.29 -3.95 -6.55
C LEU A 123 -9.36 -4.20 -8.06
N ALA A 124 -10.19 -3.41 -8.74
CA ALA A 124 -10.38 -3.55 -10.18
C ALA A 124 -9.11 -3.17 -10.97
N PRO A 125 -8.80 -3.86 -12.07
CA PRO A 125 -7.68 -3.50 -12.94
C PRO A 125 -7.94 -2.19 -13.70
N ASP A 126 -6.89 -1.69 -14.36
CA ASP A 126 -6.87 -0.50 -15.21
C ASP A 126 -7.32 0.78 -14.51
N ARG A 127 -7.15 0.79 -13.18
CA ARG A 127 -7.38 1.93 -12.30
C ARG A 127 -6.25 2.00 -11.29
N LEU A 128 -5.86 3.22 -10.95
CA LEU A 128 -4.95 3.44 -9.85
C LEU A 128 -5.72 3.42 -8.54
N TRP A 129 -5.23 2.62 -7.61
CA TRP A 129 -5.70 2.57 -6.23
C TRP A 129 -4.60 3.04 -5.31
N ALA A 130 -4.97 3.68 -4.20
CA ALA A 130 -4.01 4.14 -3.22
C ALA A 130 -4.55 4.06 -1.80
N GLU A 131 -3.63 3.98 -0.84
CA GLU A 131 -3.91 4.02 0.59
C GLU A 131 -2.95 4.97 1.32
N GLY A 132 -3.38 5.41 2.49
CA GLY A 132 -2.66 6.39 3.31
C GLY A 132 -3.31 7.77 3.32
N SER A 133 -2.57 8.76 3.81
CA SER A 133 -3.04 10.16 3.92
C SER A 133 -3.10 10.87 2.57
N GLY A 134 -2.26 10.48 1.60
CA GLY A 134 -2.28 11.07 0.26
C GLY A 134 -3.23 10.37 -0.73
N ARG A 135 -4.12 9.47 -0.26
CA ARG A 135 -4.85 8.57 -1.16
C ARG A 135 -5.80 9.31 -2.09
N GLU A 136 -6.51 10.32 -1.62
CA GLU A 136 -7.54 11.02 -2.38
C GLU A 136 -6.91 11.79 -3.55
N LEU A 137 -5.74 12.40 -3.29
CA LEU A 137 -4.93 13.10 -4.29
C LEU A 137 -4.39 12.12 -5.35
N ALA A 138 -3.81 11.01 -4.91
CA ALA A 138 -3.26 10.01 -5.81
C ALA A 138 -4.34 9.35 -6.68
N VAL A 139 -5.46 8.93 -6.08
CA VAL A 139 -6.59 8.34 -6.82
C VAL A 139 -7.19 9.33 -7.82
N GLY A 140 -7.38 10.60 -7.42
CA GLY A 140 -7.88 11.64 -8.32
C GLY A 140 -6.94 11.89 -9.51
N ALA A 141 -5.64 12.01 -9.25
CA ALA A 141 -4.63 12.17 -10.29
C ALA A 141 -4.57 10.95 -11.21
N GLY A 142 -4.51 9.75 -10.65
CA GLY A 142 -4.51 8.51 -11.41
C GLY A 142 -5.75 8.38 -12.30
N HIS A 143 -6.94 8.72 -11.77
CA HIS A 143 -8.17 8.75 -12.55
C HIS A 143 -8.08 9.74 -13.72
N ALA A 144 -7.63 10.97 -13.48
CA ALA A 144 -7.47 11.96 -14.53
C ALA A 144 -6.46 11.52 -15.61
N LEU A 145 -5.32 10.95 -15.20
CA LEU A 145 -4.26 10.50 -16.11
C LEU A 145 -4.72 9.34 -16.99
N VAL A 146 -5.34 8.31 -16.40
CA VAL A 146 -5.89 7.16 -17.14
C VAL A 146 -6.98 7.59 -18.13
N ASN A 147 -7.79 8.59 -17.79
CA ASN A 147 -8.90 9.06 -18.62
C ASN A 147 -8.56 10.32 -19.45
N SER A 148 -7.30 10.76 -19.47
CA SER A 148 -6.89 12.01 -20.13
C SER A 148 -6.94 11.96 -21.66
N GLY A 149 -7.12 10.76 -22.25
CA GLY A 149 -6.99 10.52 -23.68
C GLY A 149 -5.53 10.43 -24.16
N PHE A 150 -4.56 10.83 -23.33
CA PHE A 150 -3.15 10.55 -23.56
C PHE A 150 -2.86 9.12 -23.10
N HIS A 151 -2.35 8.28 -24.01
CA HIS A 151 -1.93 6.92 -23.70
C HIS A 151 -0.62 6.93 -22.89
N LEU A 152 -0.73 7.17 -21.59
CA LEU A 152 0.39 7.10 -20.66
C LEU A 152 0.70 5.66 -20.28
N ALA A 153 1.99 5.37 -20.10
CA ALA A 153 2.43 4.10 -19.55
C ALA A 153 2.00 3.98 -18.07
N ALA A 154 1.74 2.75 -17.62
CA ALA A 154 1.21 2.53 -16.27
C ALA A 154 2.19 2.95 -15.16
N ASP A 155 3.50 2.85 -15.38
CA ASP A 155 4.53 3.34 -14.47
C ASP A 155 4.51 4.87 -14.35
N ASP A 156 4.31 5.58 -15.46
CA ASP A 156 4.13 7.04 -15.47
C ASP A 156 2.87 7.46 -14.72
N VAL A 157 1.76 6.73 -14.88
CA VAL A 157 0.51 6.99 -14.14
C VAL A 157 0.74 6.85 -12.64
N VAL A 158 1.34 5.73 -12.20
CA VAL A 158 1.63 5.49 -10.78
C VAL A 158 2.58 6.54 -10.23
N ARG A 159 3.65 6.85 -10.96
CA ARG A 159 4.64 7.86 -10.54
C ARG A 159 4.00 9.23 -10.32
N ARG A 160 3.28 9.74 -11.32
CA ARG A 160 2.67 11.08 -11.26
C ARG A 160 1.57 11.17 -10.20
N ALA A 161 0.84 10.10 -9.96
CA ALA A 161 -0.14 10.05 -8.87
C ALA A 161 0.54 10.15 -7.49
N VAL A 162 1.66 9.44 -7.28
CA VAL A 162 2.47 9.55 -6.06
C VAL A 162 3.10 10.94 -5.93
N GLU A 163 3.64 11.49 -7.01
CA GLU A 163 4.18 12.87 -7.04
C GLU A 163 3.11 13.91 -6.70
N THR A 164 1.87 13.70 -7.13
CA THR A 164 0.74 14.58 -6.78
C THR A 164 0.49 14.54 -5.28
N ALA A 165 0.45 13.35 -4.67
CA ALA A 165 0.33 13.23 -3.22
C ALA A 165 1.52 13.89 -2.49
N ILE A 166 2.76 13.70 -2.96
CA ILE A 166 3.96 14.36 -2.42
C ILE A 166 3.83 15.89 -2.47
N ALA A 167 3.30 16.43 -3.57
CA ALA A 167 3.19 17.87 -3.78
C ALA A 167 2.13 18.54 -2.88
N TYR A 168 1.04 17.85 -2.56
CA TYR A 168 -0.14 18.47 -1.93
C TYR A 168 -0.51 17.90 -0.55
N GLU A 169 -0.01 16.72 -0.16
CA GLU A 169 -0.21 16.17 1.18
C GLU A 169 1.05 16.37 2.03
N THR A 170 0.93 17.19 3.07
CA THR A 170 2.05 17.61 3.94
C THR A 170 2.79 16.47 4.64
N SER A 171 2.12 15.32 4.74
CA SER A 171 2.60 14.11 5.39
C SER A 171 3.12 13.04 4.42
N CYS A 172 3.07 13.32 3.12
CA CYS A 172 3.79 12.62 2.06
C CYS A 172 5.09 13.39 1.73
N GLY A 173 6.09 12.71 1.19
CA GLY A 173 7.30 13.40 0.72
C GLY A 173 8.45 12.50 0.28
N GLY A 174 9.62 13.11 0.14
CA GLY A 174 10.77 12.45 -0.47
C GLY A 174 10.57 12.32 -1.97
N GLU A 175 11.00 11.19 -2.52
CA GLU A 175 10.85 10.86 -3.94
C GLU A 175 9.70 9.89 -4.17
N ALA A 176 9.13 9.92 -5.38
CA ALA A 176 8.19 8.90 -5.83
C ALA A 176 8.97 7.66 -6.27
N TRP A 177 8.79 6.56 -5.54
CA TRP A 177 9.32 5.25 -5.91
C TRP A 177 8.25 4.44 -6.64
N VAL A 178 8.62 3.77 -7.74
CA VAL A 178 7.73 2.94 -8.56
C VAL A 178 8.48 1.70 -9.01
N ASP A 179 7.78 0.56 -9.02
CA ASP A 179 8.33 -0.73 -9.41
C ASP A 179 7.28 -1.62 -10.08
N ARG A 180 7.76 -2.62 -10.83
CA ARG A 180 6.94 -3.56 -11.58
C ARG A 180 6.98 -4.94 -10.94
N LEU A 181 5.80 -5.53 -10.76
CA LEU A 181 5.62 -6.94 -10.44
C LEU A 181 5.38 -7.71 -11.74
N THR A 182 6.27 -8.65 -12.04
CA THR A 182 6.17 -9.60 -13.15
C THR A 182 6.05 -11.02 -12.60
N ALA A 183 5.43 -11.90 -13.38
CA ALA A 183 5.38 -13.33 -13.08
C ALA A 183 6.78 -13.94 -13.02
#